data_AF-A0A964IE49-F1
#
_entry.id   AF-A0A964IE49-F1
#
_cell.length_a   1.000
_cell.length_b   1.000
_cell.length_c   1.000
_cell.angle_alpha   90.00
_cell.angle_beta   90.00
_cell.angle_gamma   90.00
#
_symmetry.space_group_name_H-M   'P 1'
#
loop_
_entity.id
_entity.type
_entity.pdbx_description
1 polymer ?
#
loop_
_entity_poly.entity_id
_entity_poly.type
_entity_poly.pdbx_seq_one_letter_code
_entity_poly.pdbx_strand_id
1 'polypeptide(L)'
;MQEMPRPGGKKPRFDTLKSFERSMRAFQENVQRAGPAASASYTLTGGILLLGGLGYVADRWLQTSPWLFLSGLALGIVVGFYALVKSTR
;
A
#
# COMPACT_ATOMS: atom_id res chain seq x y z
N MET A 1 -51.39 29.84 26.66
CA MET A 1 -49.93 29.82 26.42
C MET A 1 -49.38 28.56 27.05
N GLN A 2 -49.21 27.48 26.27
CA GLN A 2 -48.54 26.26 26.74
C GLN A 2 -47.07 26.35 26.35
N GLU A 3 -46.21 26.21 27.34
CA GLU A 3 -44.77 26.35 27.21
C GLU A 3 -44.21 25.23 26.32
N MET A 4 -43.50 25.62 25.26
CA MET A 4 -42.77 24.67 24.41
C MET A 4 -41.54 24.15 25.18
N PRO A 5 -41.31 22.83 25.26
CA PRO A 5 -40.09 22.29 25.84
C PRO A 5 -38.91 22.58 24.91
N ARG A 6 -37.94 23.36 25.40
CA ARG A 6 -36.70 23.63 24.66
C ARG A 6 -35.85 22.36 24.57
N PRO A 7 -35.47 21.88 23.38
CA PRO A 7 -34.53 20.77 23.26
C PRO A 7 -33.10 21.30 23.50
N GLY A 8 -32.78 21.56 24.76
CA GLY A 8 -31.41 21.80 25.24
C GLY A 8 -30.73 20.46 25.54
N GLY A 9 -30.43 19.68 24.51
CA GLY A 9 -29.79 18.37 24.66
C GLY A 9 -28.48 18.29 23.90
N LYS A 10 -27.45 19.07 24.30
CA LYS A 10 -26.09 18.76 23.86
C LYS A 10 -25.69 17.43 24.51
N LYS A 11 -25.89 16.30 23.81
CA LYS A 11 -25.32 15.01 24.21
C LYS A 11 -23.80 15.11 24.08
N PRO A 12 -23.03 15.20 25.18
CA PRO A 12 -21.64 15.62 25.10
C PRO A 12 -20.73 14.40 24.90
N ARG A 13 -19.89 14.46 23.87
CA ARG A 13 -18.60 13.75 23.72
C ARG A 13 -18.63 12.22 23.53
N PHE A 14 -19.59 11.49 24.10
CA PHE A 14 -19.65 10.03 23.99
C PHE A 14 -19.97 9.55 22.56
N ASP A 15 -20.83 10.29 21.84
CA ASP A 15 -21.20 9.98 20.46
C ASP A 15 -20.05 10.19 19.48
N THR A 16 -19.20 11.20 19.72
CA THR A 16 -18.01 11.51 18.93
C THR A 16 -16.93 10.44 19.06
N LEU A 17 -16.74 9.89 20.25
CA LEU A 17 -15.80 8.77 20.47
C LEU A 17 -16.30 7.51 19.76
N LYS A 18 -17.60 7.22 19.82
CA LYS A 18 -18.23 6.08 19.13
C LYS A 18 -18.19 6.19 17.61
N SER A 19 -18.29 7.39 17.05
CA SER A 19 -18.15 7.60 15.60
C SER A 19 -16.69 7.51 15.18
N PHE A 20 -15.76 8.03 15.98
CA PHE A 20 -14.32 7.87 15.74
C PHE A 20 -13.88 6.41 15.79
N GLU A 21 -14.32 5.62 16.78
CA GLU A 21 -14.04 4.19 16.85
C GLU A 21 -14.56 3.42 15.64
N ARG A 22 -15.76 3.77 15.15
CA ARG A 22 -16.32 3.18 13.92
C ARG A 22 -15.51 3.54 12.69
N SER A 23 -15.08 4.80 12.56
CA SER A 23 -14.20 5.23 11.48
C SER A 23 -12.82 4.57 11.55
N MET A 24 -12.25 4.40 12.75
CA MET A 24 -10.98 3.70 12.94
C MET A 24 -11.08 2.22 12.59
N ARG A 25 -12.17 1.54 12.99
CA ARG A 25 -12.44 0.15 12.59
C ARG A 25 -12.61 0.01 11.09
N ALA A 26 -13.38 0.91 10.45
CA ALA A 26 -13.54 0.91 9.00
C ALA A 26 -12.21 1.18 8.27
N PHE A 27 -11.38 2.08 8.79
CA PHE A 27 -10.03 2.30 8.29
C PHE A 27 -9.15 1.07 8.46
N GLN A 28 -9.17 0.42 9.63
CA GLN A 28 -8.42 -0.80 9.89
C GLN A 28 -8.84 -1.94 8.96
N GLU A 29 -10.15 -2.11 8.74
CA GLU A 29 -10.69 -3.10 7.81
C GLU A 29 -10.25 -2.80 6.37
N ASN A 30 -10.30 -1.53 5.95
CA ASN A 30 -9.81 -1.10 4.64
C ASN A 30 -8.30 -1.29 4.50
N VAL A 31 -7.51 -0.98 5.53
CA VAL A 31 -6.05 -1.18 5.56
C VAL A 31 -5.70 -2.66 5.55
N GLN A 32 -6.42 -3.51 6.28
CA GLN A 32 -6.21 -4.96 6.24
C GLN A 32 -6.53 -5.54 4.86
N ARG A 33 -7.60 -5.07 4.21
CA ARG A 33 -7.93 -5.44 2.83
C ARG A 33 -6.92 -4.91 1.82
N ALA A 34 -6.34 -3.72 2.06
CA ALA A 34 -5.35 -3.11 1.20
C ALA A 34 -3.91 -3.60 1.44
N GLY A 35 -3.62 -4.22 2.59
CA GLY A 35 -2.29 -4.68 2.98
C GLY A 35 -1.58 -5.58 1.95
N PRO A 36 -2.25 -6.59 1.39
CA PRO A 36 -1.70 -7.43 0.32
C PRO A 36 -1.35 -6.63 -0.96
N ALA A 37 -2.21 -5.69 -1.35
CA ALA A 37 -1.99 -4.87 -2.55
C ALA A 37 -0.86 -3.83 -2.36
N ALA A 38 -0.81 -3.21 -1.18
CA ALA A 38 0.23 -2.24 -0.82
C ALA A 38 1.60 -2.92 -0.75
N SER A 39 1.71 -4.06 -0.06
CA SER A 39 2.97 -4.81 0.05
C SER A 39 3.48 -5.27 -1.32
N ALA A 40 2.61 -5.79 -2.18
CA ALA A 40 3.00 -6.19 -3.53
C ALA A 40 3.51 -5.02 -4.39
N SER A 41 2.94 -3.83 -4.23
CA SER A 41 3.37 -2.62 -4.95
C SER A 41 4.78 -2.19 -4.54
N TYR A 42 5.09 -2.23 -3.24
CA TYR A 42 6.44 -1.94 -2.74
C TYR A 42 7.45 -3.03 -3.13
N THR A 43 7.05 -4.30 -3.15
CA THR A 43 7.92 -5.39 -3.59
C THR A 43 8.26 -5.29 -5.09
N LEU A 44 7.28 -4.99 -5.95
CA LEU A 44 7.52 -4.80 -7.38
C LEU A 44 8.41 -3.57 -7.64
N THR A 45 8.08 -2.44 -7.02
CA THR A 45 8.86 -1.20 -7.18
C THR A 45 10.28 -1.38 -6.66
N GLY A 46 10.44 -1.94 -5.46
CA GLY A 46 11.74 -2.24 -4.86
C GLY A 46 12.54 -3.25 -5.68
N GLY A 47 11.88 -4.29 -6.19
CA GLY A 47 12.51 -5.31 -7.04
C GLY A 47 13.05 -4.74 -8.34
N ILE A 48 12.26 -3.92 -9.06
CA ILE A 48 12.69 -3.26 -10.30
C ILE A 48 13.87 -2.32 -10.03
N LEU A 49 13.79 -1.49 -8.97
CA LEU A 49 14.85 -0.53 -8.66
C LEU A 49 16.14 -1.23 -8.22
N LEU A 50 16.04 -2.27 -7.38
CA LEU A 50 17.21 -3.04 -6.95
C LEU A 50 17.84 -3.81 -8.11
N LEU A 51 17.08 -4.67 -8.78
CA LEU A 51 17.61 -5.52 -9.87
C LEU A 51 18.03 -4.69 -11.09
N GLY A 52 17.24 -3.68 -11.46
CA GLY A 52 17.58 -2.76 -12.54
C GLY A 52 18.80 -1.91 -12.22
N GLY A 53 18.90 -1.40 -10.98
CA GLY A 53 20.07 -0.65 -10.51
C GLY A 53 21.35 -1.49 -10.47
N LEU A 54 21.26 -2.72 -9.93
CA LEU A 54 22.37 -3.69 -9.94
C LEU A 54 22.78 -4.05 -11.37
N GLY A 55 21.82 -4.32 -12.25
CA GLY A 55 22.07 -4.61 -13.66
C GLY A 55 22.76 -3.46 -14.40
N TYR A 56 22.36 -2.22 -14.12
CA TYR A 56 22.98 -1.02 -14.69
C TYR A 56 24.44 -0.83 -14.23
N VAL A 57 24.72 -1.01 -12.93
CA VAL A 57 26.08 -0.91 -12.41
C VAL A 57 26.96 -2.01 -13.00
N ALA A 58 26.44 -3.23 -13.09
CA ALA A 58 27.15 -4.35 -13.71
C ALA A 58 27.45 -4.08 -15.20
N ASP A 59 26.46 -3.65 -15.99
CA ASP A 59 26.68 -3.31 -17.42
C ASP A 59 27.75 -2.23 -17.59
N ARG A 60 27.79 -1.23 -16.69
CA ARG A 60 28.78 -0.15 -16.73
C ARG A 60 30.20 -0.63 -16.41
N TRP A 61 30.34 -1.64 -15.56
CA TRP A 61 31.64 -2.25 -15.24
C TRP A 61 32.13 -3.19 -16.34
N LEU A 62 31.21 -3.87 -17.01
CA LEU A 62 31.51 -4.82 -18.09
C LEU A 62 31.66 -4.15 -19.47
N GLN A 63 31.40 -2.84 -19.61
CA GLN A 63 31.30 -2.12 -20.89
C GLN A 63 30.39 -2.83 -21.91
N THR A 64 29.44 -3.62 -21.44
CA THR A 64 28.50 -4.35 -22.29
C THR A 64 27.36 -3.43 -22.72
N SER A 65 26.83 -3.61 -23.94
CA SER A 65 25.52 -3.06 -24.32
C SER A 65 24.48 -3.42 -23.25
N PRO A 66 23.41 -2.63 -23.02
CA PRO A 66 22.62 -2.59 -21.77
C PRO A 66 21.73 -3.83 -21.54
N TRP A 67 22.29 -5.03 -21.72
CA TRP A 67 21.65 -6.33 -21.68
C TRP A 67 21.43 -6.81 -20.25
N LEU A 68 22.35 -6.52 -19.31
CA LEU A 68 22.13 -6.84 -17.90
C LEU A 68 21.03 -5.97 -17.31
N PHE A 69 20.97 -4.69 -17.68
CA PHE A 69 19.87 -3.80 -17.33
C PHE A 69 18.52 -4.34 -17.86
N LEU A 70 18.44 -4.73 -19.13
CA LEU A 70 17.24 -5.34 -19.72
C LEU A 70 16.85 -6.65 -19.02
N SER A 71 17.81 -7.52 -18.71
CA SER A 71 17.56 -8.77 -17.98
C SER A 71 17.10 -8.51 -16.53
N GLY A 72 17.69 -7.52 -15.85
CA GLY A 72 17.35 -7.13 -14.48
C GLY A 72 15.96 -6.52 -14.39
N LEU A 73 15.56 -5.74 -15.40
CA LEU A 73 14.21 -5.21 -15.53
C LEU A 73 13.19 -6.34 -15.76
N ALA A 74 13.48 -7.26 -16.68
CA ALA A 74 12.63 -8.42 -16.96
C ALA A 74 12.48 -9.32 -15.72
N LEU A 75 13.58 -9.60 -15.01
CA LEU A 75 13.56 -10.33 -13.75
C LEU A 75 12.78 -9.60 -12.66
N GLY A 76 12.95 -8.28 -12.52
CA GLY A 76 12.20 -7.48 -11.55
C GLY A 76 10.69 -7.53 -11.78
N ILE A 77 10.25 -7.50 -13.03
CA ILE A 77 8.84 -7.68 -13.40
C ILE A 77 8.35 -9.08 -13.04
N VAL A 78 9.09 -10.14 -13.43
CA VAL A 78 8.72 -11.53 -13.13
C VAL A 78 8.62 -11.77 -11.62
N VAL A 79 9.58 -11.28 -10.84
CA VAL A 79 9.60 -11.40 -9.38
C VAL A 79 8.43 -10.65 -8.74
N GLY A 80 8.12 -9.43 -9.19
CA GLY A 80 6.99 -8.68 -8.65
C GLY A 80 5.63 -9.31 -8.98
N PHE A 81 5.47 -9.86 -10.19
CA PHE A 81 4.28 -10.66 -10.52
C PHE A 81 4.22 -11.97 -9.73
N TYR A 82 5.36 -12.63 -9.49
CA TYR A 82 5.42 -13.81 -8.64
C TYR A 82 4.99 -13.51 -7.20
N ALA A 83 5.41 -12.36 -6.65
CA ALA A 83 4.99 -11.90 -5.32
C ALA A 83 3.47 -11.64 -5.25
N LEU A 84 2.87 -11.06 -6.30
CA LEU A 84 1.42 -10.88 -6.41
C LEU A 84 0.66 -12.22 -6.40
N VAL A 85 1.09 -13.18 -7.21
CA VAL A 85 0.47 -14.51 -7.29
C VAL A 85 0.61 -15.25 -5.97
N LYS A 86 1.80 -15.20 -5.34
CA LYS A 86 2.06 -15.81 -4.04
C LYS A 86 1.26 -15.17 -2.92
N SER A 87 1.05 -13.85 -2.94
CA SER A 87 0.26 -13.17 -1.91
C SER A 87 -1.24 -13.49 -2.00
N THR A 88 -1.69 -14.02 -3.14
CA THR A 88 -3.11 -14.35 -3.39
C THR A 88 -3.41 -15.84 -3.17
N ARG A 89 -2.41 -16.71 -3.02
CA ARG A 89 -2.56 -18.14 -2.72
C ARG A 89 -2.22 -18.44 -1.26
#